data_AF-A0A958YC41-F1
#
_entry.id   AF-A0A958YC41-F1
#
_cell.length_a   1.000
_cell.length_b   1.000
_cell.length_c   1.000
_cell.angle_alpha   90.00
_cell.angle_beta   90.00
_cell.angle_gamma   90.00
#
_symmetry.space_group_name_H-M   'P 1'
#
loop_
_entity.id
_entity.type
_entity.pdbx_description
1 polymer ?
#
loop_
_entity_poly.entity_id
_entity_poly.type
_entity_poly.pdbx_seq_one_letter_code
_entity_poly.pdbx_strand_id
1 'polypeptide(L)'
;MNIYQDIQNAVFSNKRLLAVLIDPDKMRAEQVEPFIKKVNATKANYIFVGGSEVEEQATERIVSEIKKFAQLPILIFPGDVTQITNKANALLFLSLISGRNSDYLIGKHVEAVKKLKNSKLEVIPTGYILIENGKQTSVEKVSHTKPMSRDNIQEI
;
A
#
# COMPACT_ATOMS: atom_id res chain seq x y z
N MET A 1 5.18 -4.42 19.20
CA MET A 1 5.15 -2.97 18.88
C MET A 1 4.32 -2.81 17.62
N ASN A 2 3.40 -1.84 17.59
CA ASN A 2 2.57 -1.57 16.41
C ASN A 2 3.44 -0.98 15.29
N ILE A 3 3.09 -1.23 14.03
CA ILE A 3 3.87 -0.82 12.85
C ILE A 3 3.91 0.70 12.72
N TYR A 4 2.82 1.41 12.99
CA TYR A 4 2.80 2.87 12.99
C TYR A 4 3.78 3.45 14.01
N GLN A 5 3.85 2.86 15.20
CA GLN A 5 4.81 3.28 16.23
C GLN A 5 6.26 3.02 15.79
N ASP A 6 6.52 1.92 15.07
CA ASP A 6 7.83 1.64 14.48
C ASP A 6 8.26 2.70 13.47
N ILE A 7 7.33 3.10 12.59
CA ILE A 7 7.55 4.19 11.63
C ILE A 7 7.84 5.51 12.36
N GLN A 8 7.04 5.87 13.37
CA GLN A 8 7.24 7.09 14.16
C GLN A 8 8.58 7.09 14.89
N ASN A 9 8.97 5.96 15.49
CA ASN A 9 10.24 5.83 16.19
C ASN A 9 11.43 5.95 15.23
N ALA A 10 11.32 5.41 14.01
CA ALA A 10 12.34 5.55 12.99
C ALA A 10 12.51 7.02 12.56
N VAL A 11 11.42 7.77 12.40
CA VAL A 11 11.48 9.22 12.13
C VAL A 11 12.20 9.94 13.27
N PHE A 12 11.81 9.70 14.53
CA PHE A 12 12.43 10.35 15.69
C PHE A 12 13.94 10.04 15.83
N SER A 13 14.34 8.81 15.49
CA SER A 13 15.74 8.37 15.53
C SER A 13 16.53 8.63 14.24
N ASN A 14 15.93 9.33 13.27
CA ASN A 14 16.51 9.57 11.93
C ASN A 14 16.97 8.27 11.23
N LYS A 15 16.26 7.18 11.46
CA LYS A 15 16.51 5.87 10.87
C LYS A 15 15.71 5.75 9.57
N ARG A 16 16.40 5.44 8.47
CA ARG A 16 15.77 5.16 7.18
C ARG A 16 15.14 3.76 7.20
N LEU A 17 13.95 3.66 6.62
CA LEU A 17 13.21 2.41 6.45
C LEU A 17 13.08 2.10 4.95
N LEU A 18 12.99 0.81 4.63
CA LEU A 18 12.79 0.33 3.26
C LEU A 18 11.59 -0.62 3.21
N ALA A 19 10.69 -0.39 2.26
CA ALA A 19 9.60 -1.29 1.94
C ALA A 19 9.75 -1.83 0.51
N VAL A 20 9.43 -3.11 0.31
CA VAL A 20 9.36 -3.73 -1.03
C VAL A 20 7.88 -3.84 -1.42
N LEU A 21 7.48 -3.16 -2.49
CA LEU A 21 6.12 -3.25 -3.03
C LEU A 21 5.99 -4.43 -4.00
N ILE A 22 4.99 -5.27 -3.77
CA ILE A 22 4.62 -6.40 -4.61
C ILE A 22 3.24 -6.14 -5.19
N ASP A 23 3.19 -6.11 -6.52
CA ASP A 23 1.95 -5.99 -7.30
C ASP A 23 1.30 -7.38 -7.43
N PRO A 24 0.10 -7.63 -6.86
CA PRO A 24 -0.55 -8.94 -6.88
C PRO A 24 -0.76 -9.49 -8.28
N ASP A 25 -1.04 -8.64 -9.26
CA ASP A 25 -1.35 -9.04 -10.63
C ASP A 25 -0.11 -9.48 -11.42
N LYS A 26 1.08 -9.06 -10.96
CA LYS A 26 2.36 -9.39 -11.61
C LYS A 26 3.11 -10.51 -10.92
N MET A 27 2.63 -10.96 -9.76
CA MET A 27 3.29 -11.99 -8.97
C MET A 27 2.58 -13.33 -9.13
N ARG A 28 3.27 -14.30 -9.72
CA ARG A 28 2.75 -15.69 -9.81
C ARG A 28 3.14 -16.48 -8.56
N ALA A 29 2.28 -17.40 -8.15
CA ALA A 29 2.44 -18.16 -6.90
C ALA A 29 3.79 -18.89 -6.82
N GLU A 30 4.27 -19.44 -7.94
CA GLU A 30 5.53 -20.20 -8.01
C GLU A 30 6.76 -19.30 -7.82
N GLN A 31 6.61 -17.99 -8.04
CA GLN A 31 7.68 -17.01 -7.88
C GLN A 31 7.72 -16.40 -6.48
N VAL A 32 6.67 -16.58 -5.67
CA VAL A 32 6.55 -15.97 -4.34
C VAL A 32 7.66 -16.45 -3.42
N GLU A 33 7.85 -17.75 -3.27
CA GLU A 33 8.87 -18.29 -2.35
C GLU A 33 10.29 -17.79 -2.67
N PRO A 34 10.84 -17.97 -3.89
CA PRO A 34 12.19 -17.51 -4.19
C PRO A 34 12.33 -15.99 -4.10
N PHE A 35 11.27 -15.22 -4.40
CA PHE A 35 11.28 -13.77 -4.26
C PHE A 35 11.33 -13.34 -2.78
N ILE A 36 10.45 -13.89 -1.94
CA ILE A 36 10.37 -13.54 -0.52
C ILE A 36 11.62 -13.98 0.25
N LYS A 37 12.24 -15.11 -0.11
CA LYS A 37 13.56 -15.48 0.45
C LYS A 37 14.62 -14.42 0.17
N LYS A 38 14.63 -13.82 -1.02
CA LYS A 38 15.54 -12.70 -1.34
C LYS A 38 15.19 -11.46 -0.51
N VAL A 39 13.91 -11.11 -0.41
CA VAL A 39 13.45 -9.95 0.39
C VAL A 39 13.86 -10.10 1.87
N ASN A 40 13.68 -11.27 2.47
CA ASN A 40 14.10 -11.55 3.85
C ASN A 40 15.63 -11.40 4.05
N ALA A 41 16.43 -11.62 3.00
CA ALA A 41 17.89 -11.45 3.04
C ALA A 41 18.34 -9.98 2.85
N THR A 42 17.41 -9.05 2.60
CA THR A 42 17.72 -7.62 2.48
C THR A 42 17.57 -6.87 3.80
N LYS A 43 17.83 -5.57 3.80
CA LYS A 43 17.56 -4.66 4.92
C LYS A 43 16.13 -4.09 4.91
N ALA A 44 15.22 -4.67 4.12
CA ALA A 44 13.82 -4.24 4.10
C ALA A 44 13.17 -4.41 5.48
N ASN A 45 12.29 -3.48 5.82
CA ASN A 45 11.54 -3.46 7.07
C ASN A 45 10.11 -3.97 6.86
N TYR A 46 9.56 -3.74 5.66
CA TYR A 46 8.17 -4.04 5.35
C TYR A 46 8.03 -4.64 3.95
N ILE A 47 6.98 -5.42 3.77
CA ILE A 47 6.48 -5.83 2.45
C ILE A 47 5.17 -5.11 2.23
N PHE A 48 5.08 -4.32 1.16
CA PHE A 48 3.81 -3.74 0.73
C PHE A 48 3.19 -4.64 -0.34
N VAL A 49 1.87 -4.80 -0.30
CA VAL A 49 1.12 -5.54 -1.33
C VAL A 49 0.03 -4.65 -1.85
N GLY A 50 0.06 -4.36 -3.16
CA GLY A 50 -0.85 -3.39 -3.76
C GLY A 50 -0.60 -3.14 -5.24
N GLY A 51 -1.66 -2.77 -5.94
CA GLY A 51 -1.65 -2.43 -7.37
C GLY A 51 -2.87 -1.56 -7.72
N SER A 52 -2.82 -0.86 -8.85
CA SER A 52 -3.92 0.04 -9.26
C SER A 52 -5.11 -0.72 -9.86
N GLU A 53 -4.84 -1.79 -10.58
CA GLU A 53 -5.82 -2.71 -11.16
C GLU A 53 -5.45 -4.06 -10.55
N VAL A 54 -6.35 -4.65 -9.77
CA VAL A 54 -6.14 -5.95 -9.11
C VAL A 54 -7.45 -6.70 -9.14
N GLU A 55 -7.41 -7.95 -9.62
CA GLU A 55 -8.59 -8.81 -9.62
C GLU A 55 -9.11 -9.07 -8.20
N GLU A 56 -10.42 -9.31 -8.08
CA GLU A 56 -11.01 -9.66 -6.81
C GLU A 56 -10.34 -10.93 -6.25
N GLN A 57 -10.05 -10.95 -4.95
CA GLN A 57 -9.34 -12.02 -4.23
C GLN A 57 -7.84 -12.22 -4.57
N ALA A 58 -7.30 -11.60 -5.62
CA ALA A 58 -5.87 -11.73 -5.96
C ALA A 58 -4.96 -11.25 -4.81
N THR A 59 -5.34 -10.14 -4.16
CA THR A 59 -4.59 -9.64 -2.99
C THR A 59 -4.60 -10.65 -1.84
N GLU A 60 -5.75 -11.24 -1.51
CA GLU A 60 -5.83 -12.23 -0.41
C GLU A 60 -4.99 -13.48 -0.70
N ARG A 61 -5.05 -13.98 -1.94
CA ARG A 61 -4.25 -15.12 -2.39
C ARG A 61 -2.77 -14.83 -2.25
N ILE A 62 -2.30 -13.72 -2.81
CA ILE A 62 -0.87 -13.36 -2.80
C ILE A 62 -0.37 -13.06 -1.39
N VAL A 63 -1.12 -12.34 -0.56
CA VAL A 63 -0.76 -12.13 0.85
C VAL A 63 -0.64 -13.46 1.59
N SER A 64 -1.57 -14.40 1.35
CA SER A 64 -1.53 -15.72 1.98
C SER A 64 -0.31 -16.54 1.57
N GLU A 65 0.10 -16.48 0.30
CA GLU A 65 1.32 -17.14 -0.18
C GLU A 65 2.59 -16.49 0.39
N ILE A 66 2.67 -15.15 0.37
CA ILE A 66 3.81 -14.41 0.93
C ILE A 66 4.00 -14.74 2.41
N LYS A 67 2.90 -14.79 3.16
CA LYS A 67 2.91 -15.03 4.62
C LYS A 67 3.51 -16.38 5.03
N LYS A 68 3.54 -17.38 4.14
CA LYS A 68 4.20 -18.67 4.42
C LYS A 68 5.71 -18.54 4.57
N PHE A 69 6.31 -17.54 3.94
CA PHE A 69 7.76 -17.38 3.85
C PHE A 69 8.28 -16.06 4.41
N ALA A 70 7.43 -15.05 4.56
CA ALA A 70 7.81 -13.72 5.00
C ALA A 70 8.22 -13.69 6.48
N GLN A 71 9.35 -13.04 6.75
CA GLN A 71 9.79 -12.70 8.12
C GLN A 71 9.48 -11.24 8.47
N LEU A 72 9.07 -10.46 7.47
CA LEU A 72 8.73 -9.04 7.60
C LEU A 72 7.21 -8.85 7.67
N PRO A 73 6.73 -7.81 8.40
CA PRO A 73 5.33 -7.41 8.36
C PRO A 73 4.86 -7.04 6.95
N ILE A 74 3.64 -7.48 6.63
CA ILE A 74 2.97 -7.25 5.35
C ILE A 74 1.92 -6.15 5.53
N LEU A 75 2.02 -5.07 4.75
CA LEU A 75 1.04 -3.99 4.72
C LEU A 75 0.33 -3.96 3.37
N ILE A 76 -0.98 -3.75 3.40
CA ILE A 76 -1.77 -3.53 2.19
C ILE A 76 -1.58 -2.07 1.76
N PHE A 77 -1.23 -1.86 0.50
CA PHE A 77 -1.19 -0.57 -0.17
C PHE A 77 -2.33 -0.53 -1.21
N PRO A 78 -3.56 -0.23 -0.78
CA PRO A 78 -4.75 -0.52 -1.58
C PRO A 78 -4.92 0.49 -2.72
N GLY A 79 -5.23 -0.01 -3.92
CA GLY A 79 -5.81 0.80 -5.01
C GLY A 79 -7.33 0.97 -4.88
N ASP A 80 -8.00 -0.01 -4.25
CA ASP A 80 -9.45 -0.03 -4.03
C ASP A 80 -9.82 -0.87 -2.79
N VAL A 81 -11.04 -0.70 -2.27
CA VAL A 81 -11.59 -1.40 -1.09
C VAL A 81 -11.69 -2.92 -1.30
N THR A 82 -11.84 -3.37 -2.55
CA THR A 82 -11.82 -4.80 -2.92
C THR A 82 -10.52 -5.51 -2.52
N GLN A 83 -9.39 -4.79 -2.46
CA GLN A 83 -8.07 -5.33 -2.14
C GLN A 83 -7.83 -5.54 -0.63
N ILE A 84 -8.73 -5.04 0.23
CA ILE A 84 -8.59 -5.18 1.69
C ILE A 84 -8.80 -6.65 2.11
N THR A 85 -7.82 -7.23 2.81
CA THR A 85 -7.84 -8.60 3.33
C THR A 85 -7.32 -8.68 4.76
N ASN A 86 -7.93 -9.54 5.59
CA ASN A 86 -7.52 -9.76 6.98
C ASN A 86 -6.27 -10.64 7.14
N LYS A 87 -5.62 -11.03 6.03
CA LYS A 87 -4.43 -11.89 6.05
C LYS A 87 -3.13 -11.11 6.32
N ALA A 88 -3.11 -9.81 6.05
CA ALA A 88 -1.97 -8.92 6.26
C ALA A 88 -1.84 -8.47 7.73
N ASN A 89 -0.79 -7.70 8.03
CA ASN A 89 -0.57 -7.12 9.37
C ASN A 89 -1.21 -5.72 9.49
N ALA A 90 -1.12 -4.90 8.44
CA ALA A 90 -1.63 -3.54 8.44
C ALA A 90 -2.25 -3.15 7.10
N LEU A 91 -2.97 -2.04 7.11
CA LEU A 91 -3.49 -1.33 5.95
C LEU A 91 -2.96 0.09 5.96
N LEU A 92 -2.35 0.52 4.86
CA LEU A 92 -2.15 1.94 4.59
C LEU A 92 -3.50 2.53 4.17
N PHE A 93 -4.12 3.31 5.06
CA PHE A 93 -5.44 3.88 4.85
C PHE A 93 -5.28 5.22 4.11
N LEU A 94 -5.20 5.11 2.79
CA LEU A 94 -4.79 6.18 1.88
C LEU A 94 -5.89 7.22 1.69
N SER A 95 -5.56 8.49 1.88
CA SER A 95 -6.32 9.64 1.37
C SER A 95 -5.50 10.33 0.28
N LEU A 96 -6.02 10.36 -0.95
CA LEU A 96 -5.35 10.99 -2.10
C LEU A 96 -5.51 12.51 -2.04
N ILE A 97 -4.80 13.14 -1.10
CA ILE A 97 -4.95 14.55 -0.73
C ILE A 97 -4.50 15.53 -1.82
N SER A 98 -3.69 15.08 -2.78
CA SER A 98 -3.34 15.88 -3.97
C SER A 98 -4.48 15.96 -4.99
N GLY A 99 -5.51 15.12 -4.87
CA GLY A 99 -6.62 15.04 -5.81
C GLY A 99 -7.80 15.95 -5.47
N ARG A 100 -8.80 15.92 -6.36
CA ARG A 100 -10.12 16.56 -6.15
C ARG A 100 -11.28 15.57 -6.25
N ASN A 101 -10.99 14.29 -6.45
CA ASN A 101 -11.99 13.23 -6.46
C ASN A 101 -12.37 12.87 -5.02
N SER A 102 -13.60 13.17 -4.61
CA SER A 102 -14.12 12.89 -3.26
C SER A 102 -14.08 11.42 -2.89
N ASP A 103 -14.15 10.51 -3.86
CA ASP A 103 -14.11 9.08 -3.62
C ASP A 103 -12.76 8.69 -3.00
N TYR A 104 -11.66 9.19 -3.57
CA TYR A 104 -10.31 8.90 -3.08
C TYR A 104 -9.84 9.82 -1.95
N LEU A 105 -10.56 10.92 -1.69
CA LEU A 105 -10.35 11.73 -0.49
C LEU A 105 -10.98 11.09 0.75
N ILE A 106 -12.22 10.59 0.64
CA ILE A 106 -12.98 10.07 1.78
C ILE A 106 -13.95 8.92 1.44
N GLY A 107 -14.54 8.87 0.24
CA GLY A 107 -15.56 7.85 -0.09
C GLY A 107 -15.10 6.41 0.12
N LYS A 108 -13.90 6.08 -0.35
CA LYS A 108 -13.27 4.76 -0.15
C LYS A 108 -13.02 4.42 1.32
N HIS A 109 -12.83 5.43 2.18
CA HIS A 109 -12.72 5.22 3.62
C HIS A 109 -14.06 4.75 4.20
N VAL A 110 -15.16 5.40 3.81
CA VAL A 110 -16.52 5.06 4.26
C VAL A 110 -16.89 3.64 3.82
N GLU A 111 -16.61 3.28 2.57
CA GLU A 111 -16.82 1.92 2.04
C GLU A 111 -16.01 0.87 2.81
N ALA A 112 -14.75 1.17 3.14
CA ALA A 112 -13.85 0.24 3.84
C ALA A 112 -14.29 -0.08 5.28
N VAL A 113 -15.05 0.81 5.95
CA VAL A 113 -15.47 0.62 7.37
C VAL A 113 -16.14 -0.74 7.57
N LYS A 114 -17.00 -1.19 6.65
CA LYS A 114 -17.70 -2.48 6.76
C LYS A 114 -16.72 -3.66 6.84
N LYS A 115 -15.61 -3.60 6.09
CA LYS A 115 -14.56 -4.63 6.11
C LYS A 115 -13.65 -4.48 7.33
N LEU A 116 -13.35 -3.25 7.74
CA LEU A 116 -12.38 -2.95 8.79
C LEU A 116 -12.92 -3.08 10.20
N LYS A 117 -14.22 -2.91 10.42
CA LYS A 117 -14.85 -2.92 11.76
C LYS A 117 -14.50 -4.16 12.60
N ASN A 118 -14.41 -5.32 11.96
CA ASN A 118 -14.10 -6.61 12.61
C ASN A 118 -12.70 -7.13 12.22
N SER A 119 -11.88 -6.28 11.62
CA SER A 119 -10.55 -6.64 11.16
C SER A 119 -9.55 -6.62 12.32
N LYS A 120 -8.49 -7.43 12.19
CA LYS A 120 -7.29 -7.36 13.05
C LYS A 120 -6.17 -6.54 12.41
N LEU A 121 -6.39 -5.96 11.23
CA LEU A 121 -5.43 -5.09 10.58
C LEU A 121 -5.18 -3.85 11.42
N GLU A 122 -3.92 -3.50 11.59
CA GLU A 122 -3.57 -2.16 12.03
C GLU A 122 -3.87 -1.16 10.90
N VAL A 123 -4.80 -0.24 11.13
CA VAL A 123 -5.19 0.78 10.15
C VAL A 123 -4.30 2.01 10.34
N ILE A 124 -3.44 2.31 9.36
CA ILE A 124 -2.44 3.39 9.42
C ILE A 124 -2.92 4.56 8.56
N PRO A 125 -3.34 5.69 9.15
CA PRO A 125 -3.75 6.88 8.40
C PRO A 125 -2.60 7.39 7.53
N THR A 126 -2.82 7.51 6.22
CA THR A 126 -1.74 7.81 5.26
C THR A 126 -2.21 8.87 4.25
N GLY A 127 -1.56 10.03 4.26
CA GLY A 127 -1.70 11.00 3.17
C GLY A 127 -0.97 10.50 1.92
N TYR A 128 -1.65 10.49 0.78
CA TYR A 128 -1.10 10.06 -0.50
C TYR A 128 -1.08 11.25 -1.46
N ILE A 129 0.12 11.57 -1.96
CA ILE A 129 0.36 12.68 -2.89
C ILE A 129 0.85 12.07 -4.20
N LEU A 130 0.19 12.43 -5.29
CA LEU A 130 0.55 12.02 -6.64
C LEU A 130 1.37 13.12 -7.30
N ILE A 131 2.63 12.81 -7.63
CA ILE A 131 3.58 13.73 -8.27
C ILE A 131 3.85 13.27 -9.70
N GLU A 132 3.93 14.22 -10.62
CA GLU A 132 4.11 13.99 -12.05
C GLU A 132 5.52 13.45 -12.37
N ASN A 133 5.60 12.52 -13.32
CA ASN A 133 6.83 11.81 -13.66
C ASN A 133 7.09 11.68 -15.18
N GLY A 134 6.44 12.51 -16.01
CA GLY A 134 6.56 12.50 -17.46
C GLY A 134 5.74 11.44 -18.18
N LYS A 135 5.00 10.57 -17.46
CA LYS A 135 4.10 9.56 -18.04
C LYS A 135 2.79 9.49 -17.27
N GLN A 136 1.70 9.22 -17.98
CA GLN A 136 0.42 8.96 -17.32
C GLN A 136 0.49 7.64 -16.54
N THR A 137 0.14 7.69 -15.25
CA THR A 137 0.18 6.53 -14.35
C THR A 137 -1.16 5.81 -14.26
N SER A 138 -1.18 4.55 -13.83
CA SER A 138 -2.44 3.84 -13.54
C SER A 138 -3.24 4.51 -12.42
N VAL A 139 -2.55 5.08 -11.42
CA VAL A 139 -3.18 5.84 -10.33
C VAL A 139 -3.92 7.05 -10.89
N GLU A 140 -3.32 7.81 -11.80
CA GLU A 140 -3.96 8.94 -12.48
C GLU A 140 -5.24 8.51 -13.23
N LYS A 141 -5.16 7.41 -13.99
CA LYS A 141 -6.29 6.89 -14.78
C LYS A 141 -7.44 6.43 -13.90
N VAL A 142 -7.16 5.60 -12.90
CA VAL A 142 -8.17 4.96 -12.03
C VAL A 142 -8.80 5.97 -11.07
N SER A 143 -8.00 6.89 -10.51
CA SER A 143 -8.51 7.87 -9.56
C SER A 143 -9.07 9.14 -10.21
N HIS A 144 -8.90 9.30 -11.51
CA HIS A 144 -9.19 10.54 -12.25
C HIS A 144 -8.53 11.78 -11.60
N THR A 145 -7.33 11.60 -11.03
CA THR A 145 -6.57 12.67 -10.36
C THR A 145 -5.37 13.05 -11.19
N LYS A 146 -5.30 14.32 -11.60
CA LYS A 146 -4.10 14.87 -12.23
C LYS A 146 -2.95 14.92 -11.22
N PRO A 147 -1.75 14.45 -11.58
CA PRO A 147 -0.59 14.55 -10.71
C PRO A 147 -0.19 16.02 -10.52
N MET A 148 0.41 16.31 -9.38
CA MET A 148 1.02 17.62 -9.10
C MET A 148 2.29 17.79 -9.92
N SER A 149 2.47 18.97 -10.50
CA SER A 149 3.71 19.29 -11.23
C SER A 149 4.91 19.16 -10.30
N ARG A 150 5.94 18.44 -10.73
CA ARG A 150 7.20 18.31 -9.97
C ARG A 150 8.03 19.60 -10.00
N ASP A 151 7.79 20.47 -10.98
CA ASP A 151 8.57 21.68 -11.25
C ASP A 151 7.87 22.94 -10.70
N ASN A 152 6.59 22.87 -10.34
CA ASN A 152 5.82 24.01 -9.84
C ASN A 152 5.48 23.87 -8.35
N ILE A 153 6.45 24.19 -7.49
CA ILE A 153 6.31 24.14 -6.02
C ILE A 153 5.20 25.07 -5.52
N GLN A 154 4.82 26.12 -6.26
CA GLN A 154 3.79 27.07 -5.82
C GLN A 154 2.35 26.55 -5.98
N GLU A 155 2.15 25.49 -6.78
CA GLU A 155 0.85 24.82 -6.94
C GLU A 155 0.69 23.61 -6.01
N ILE A 156 1.66 23.40 -5.10
CA ILE A 156 1.68 22.37 -4.04
C ILE A 156 1.09 22.94 -2.75
#